data_AF-A0A9X2S3Q1-F1
#
_entry.id   AF-A0A9X2S3Q1-F1
#
_cell.length_a   1.000
_cell.length_b   1.000
_cell.length_c   1.000
_cell.angle_alpha   90.00
_cell.angle_beta   90.00
_cell.angle_gamma   90.00
#
_symmetry.space_group_name_H-M   'P 1'
#
loop_
_entity.id
_entity.type
_entity.pdbx_description
1 polymer ?
#
loop_
_entity_poly.entity_id
_entity_poly.type
_entity_poly.pdbx_seq_one_letter_code
_entity_poly.pdbx_strand_id
1 'polypeptide(L)'
;MDINQKAKELAYYIKGTREFKTMDRYKEELEKNKSLKRHLDAYLNKKNQIYSRYKIDDANKRISKLDKEYINFFNDPLVTNYMNSTNEFNSMMKKIYSSIENELLK
;
A
#
# COMPACT_ATOMS: atom_id res chain seq x y z
N MET A 1 -31.84 7.39 2.15
CA MET A 1 -30.49 7.49 1.54
C MET A 1 -29.68 6.33 2.09
N ASP A 2 -29.22 5.41 1.24
CA ASP A 2 -28.46 4.23 1.67
C ASP A 2 -26.98 4.60 1.80
N ILE A 3 -26.39 4.35 2.97
CA ILE A 3 -24.97 4.58 3.23
C ILE A 3 -24.08 3.78 2.27
N ASN A 4 -24.52 2.59 1.84
CA ASN A 4 -23.80 1.79 0.86
C ASN A 4 -23.79 2.46 -0.52
N GLN A 5 -24.86 3.18 -0.88
CA GLN A 5 -24.90 3.95 -2.11
C GLN A 5 -23.93 5.13 -2.06
N LYS A 6 -23.84 5.82 -0.92
CA LYS A 6 -22.86 6.90 -0.72
C LYS A 6 -21.42 6.40 -0.68
N ALA A 7 -21.17 5.22 -0.13
CA ALA A 7 -19.87 4.57 -0.18
C ALA A 7 -19.45 4.25 -1.63
N LYS A 8 -20.38 3.78 -2.48
CA LYS A 8 -20.11 3.55 -3.91
C LYS A 8 -19.77 4.85 -4.65
N GLU A 9 -20.51 5.93 -4.39
CA GLU A 9 -20.22 7.25 -4.95
C GLU A 9 -18.82 7.75 -4.54
N LEU A 10 -18.48 7.65 -3.25
CA LEU A 10 -17.15 8.02 -2.75
C LEU A 10 -16.05 7.17 -3.43
N ALA A 11 -16.24 5.86 -3.55
CA ALA A 11 -15.30 4.98 -4.23
C ALA A 11 -15.12 5.35 -5.72
N TYR A 12 -16.18 5.76 -6.40
CA TYR A 12 -16.11 6.26 -7.77
C TYR A 12 -15.24 7.52 -7.87
N TYR A 13 -15.43 8.49 -6.97
CA TYR A 13 -14.60 9.69 -6.93
C TYR A 13 -13.14 9.38 -6.61
N ILE A 14 -12.87 8.49 -5.65
CA ILE A 14 -11.51 8.04 -5.33
C ILE A 14 -10.82 7.43 -6.55
N LYS A 15 -11.52 6.58 -7.31
CA LYS A 15 -10.99 6.02 -8.57
C LYS A 15 -10.66 7.09 -9.62
N GLY A 16 -11.33 8.23 -9.56
CA GLY A 16 -11.09 9.37 -10.45
C GLY A 16 -9.82 10.16 -10.14
N THR A 17 -9.27 10.05 -8.92
CA THR A 17 -8.12 10.83 -8.44
C THR A 17 -6.82 10.50 -9.18
N ARG A 18 -5.88 11.46 -9.17
CA ARG A 18 -4.56 11.27 -9.78
C ARG A 18 -3.78 10.19 -9.03
N GLU A 19 -3.88 10.20 -7.71
CA GLU A 19 -3.22 9.29 -6.79
C GLU A 19 -3.63 7.84 -7.06
N PHE A 20 -4.94 7.57 -7.16
CA PHE A 20 -5.42 6.23 -7.50
C PHE A 20 -4.93 5.79 -8.87
N LYS A 21 -5.13 6.61 -9.91
CA LYS A 21 -4.72 6.26 -11.29
C LYS A 21 -3.23 6.01 -11.43
N THR A 22 -2.41 6.78 -10.72
CA THR A 22 -0.95 6.64 -10.75
C THR A 22 -0.53 5.35 -10.06
N MET A 23 -1.09 5.06 -8.88
CA MET A 23 -0.83 3.82 -8.15
C MET A 23 -1.28 2.58 -8.94
N ASP A 24 -2.48 2.65 -9.54
CA ASP A 24 -3.05 1.54 -10.34
C ASP A 24 -2.20 1.26 -11.58
N ARG A 25 -1.74 2.30 -12.29
CA ARG A 25 -0.81 2.14 -13.42
C ARG A 25 0.48 1.41 -13.02
N TYR A 26 1.15 1.84 -11.96
CA TYR A 26 2.40 1.18 -11.52
C TYR A 26 2.15 -0.23 -10.98
N LYS A 27 0.98 -0.46 -10.38
CA LYS A 27 0.55 -1.80 -9.98
C LYS A 27 0.43 -2.72 -11.20
N GLU A 28 -0.24 -2.28 -12.27
CA GLU A 28 -0.38 -3.06 -13.51
C GLU A 28 0.98 -3.33 -14.17
N GLU A 29 1.87 -2.33 -14.20
CA GLU A 29 3.23 -2.49 -14.72
C GLU A 29 4.03 -3.53 -13.92
N LEU A 30 3.91 -3.49 -12.58
CA LEU A 30 4.53 -4.46 -11.69
C LEU A 30 3.96 -5.88 -11.89
N GLU A 31 2.64 -6.00 -12.07
CA GLU A 31 1.97 -7.28 -12.35
C GLU A 31 2.40 -7.90 -13.68
N LYS A 32 2.66 -7.07 -14.70
CA LYS A 32 3.22 -7.52 -15.98
C LYS A 32 4.64 -8.07 -15.83
N ASN A 33 5.43 -7.54 -14.89
CA ASN A 33 6.75 -8.07 -14.58
C ASN A 33 6.67 -9.22 -13.55
N LYS A 34 6.46 -10.45 -14.05
CA LYS A 34 6.33 -11.66 -13.22
C LYS A 34 7.50 -11.90 -12.25
N SER A 35 8.72 -11.49 -12.62
CA SER A 35 9.90 -11.65 -11.75
C SER A 35 9.82 -10.72 -10.54
N LEU A 36 9.63 -9.42 -10.78
CA LEU A 36 9.50 -8.43 -9.71
C LEU A 36 8.27 -8.69 -8.85
N LYS A 37 7.15 -9.09 -9.46
CA LYS A 37 5.93 -9.47 -8.72
C LYS A 37 6.18 -10.63 -7.76
N ARG A 38 6.82 -11.70 -8.23
CA ARG A 38 7.19 -12.84 -7.37
C ARG A 38 8.13 -12.41 -6.23
N HIS A 39 9.06 -11.51 -6.52
CA HIS A 39 9.99 -11.01 -5.51
C HIS A 39 9.28 -10.17 -4.44
N LEU A 40 8.32 -9.31 -4.85
CA LEU A 40 7.45 -8.58 -3.93
C LEU A 40 6.61 -9.53 -3.07
N ASP A 41 5.98 -10.53 -3.67
CA ASP A 41 5.14 -11.47 -2.96
C ASP A 41 5.94 -12.28 -1.94
N ALA A 42 7.16 -12.69 -2.29
CA ALA A 42 8.08 -13.34 -1.37
C ALA A 42 8.45 -12.43 -0.19
N TYR A 43 8.72 -11.14 -0.43
CA TYR A 43 8.96 -10.16 0.63
C TYR A 43 7.75 -10.04 1.56
N LEU A 44 6.55 -9.82 1.00
CA LEU A 44 5.32 -9.65 1.77
C LEU A 44 4.98 -10.90 2.60
N ASN A 45 5.16 -12.08 2.03
CA ASN A 45 4.96 -13.34 2.74
C ASN A 45 5.93 -13.49 3.91
N LYS A 46 7.23 -13.20 3.71
CA LYS A 46 8.22 -13.22 4.80
C LYS A 46 7.88 -12.19 5.89
N LYS A 47 7.50 -10.97 5.50
CA LYS A 47 7.09 -9.91 6.42
C LYS A 47 5.87 -10.32 7.27
N ASN A 48 4.85 -10.89 6.64
CA ASN A 48 3.66 -11.39 7.34
C ASN A 48 3.99 -12.56 8.28
N GLN A 49 4.87 -13.48 7.86
CA GLN A 49 5.35 -14.57 8.72
C GLN A 49 6.14 -14.06 9.93
N ILE A 50 6.87 -12.96 9.79
CA ILE A 50 7.59 -12.35 10.92
C ILE A 50 6.57 -11.76 11.91
N TYR A 51 5.60 -10.97 11.44
CA TYR A 51 4.58 -10.40 12.33
C TYR A 51 3.68 -11.44 12.99
N SER A 52 3.42 -12.58 12.33
CA SER A 52 2.59 -13.63 12.92
C SER A 52 3.31 -14.50 13.96
N ARG A 53 4.65 -14.53 13.95
CA ARG A 53 5.45 -15.43 14.81
C ARG A 53 6.14 -14.74 15.97
N TYR A 54 6.37 -13.42 15.87
CA TYR A 54 7.17 -12.69 16.85
C TYR A 54 6.36 -11.55 17.48
N LYS A 55 6.69 -11.22 18.73
CA LYS A 55 6.21 -10.00 19.38
C LYS A 55 6.69 -8.77 18.60
N ILE A 56 5.95 -7.67 18.67
CA ILE A 56 6.15 -6.46 17.86
C ILE A 56 7.63 -5.99 17.88
N ASP A 57 8.27 -5.93 19.06
CA ASP A 57 9.65 -5.44 19.17
C ASP A 57 10.66 -6.34 18.44
N ASP A 58 10.52 -7.66 18.57
CA ASP A 58 11.39 -8.63 17.89
C ASP A 58 11.06 -8.75 16.40
N ALA A 59 9.78 -8.61 16.05
CA ALA A 59 9.32 -8.54 14.67
C ALA A 59 9.97 -7.35 13.97
N ASN A 60 9.98 -6.16 14.59
CA ASN A 60 10.57 -4.96 14.02
C ASN A 60 12.07 -5.14 13.73
N LYS A 61 12.85 -5.70 14.65
CA LYS A 61 14.28 -6.01 14.41
C LYS A 61 14.47 -6.93 13.21
N ARG A 62 13.63 -7.96 13.07
CA ARG A 62 13.68 -8.93 11.98
C ARG A 62 13.25 -8.33 10.65
N ILE A 63 12.25 -7.44 10.65
CA ILE A 63 11.83 -6.67 9.48
C ILE A 63 12.96 -5.76 9.02
N SER A 64 13.63 -5.03 9.91
CA SER A 64 14.75 -4.19 9.51
C SER A 64 15.89 -4.98 8.86
N LYS A 65 16.10 -6.24 9.26
CA LYS A 65 17.04 -7.13 8.57
C LYS A 65 16.52 -7.54 7.19
N LEU A 66 15.25 -7.95 7.10
CA LEU A 66 14.60 -8.30 5.83
C LEU A 66 14.64 -7.14 4.83
N ASP A 67 14.39 -5.91 5.29
CA ASP A 67 14.43 -4.72 4.43
C ASP A 67 15.82 -4.49 3.84
N LYS A 68 16.89 -4.72 4.63
CA LYS A 68 18.27 -4.66 4.14
C LYS A 68 18.57 -5.73 3.09
N GLU A 69 18.05 -6.95 3.27
CA GLU A 69 18.19 -8.03 2.29
C GLU A 69 17.51 -7.70 0.94
N TYR A 70 16.47 -6.87 0.98
CA TYR A 70 15.69 -6.47 -0.20
C TYR A 70 16.06 -5.08 -0.72
N ILE A 71 17.17 -4.47 -0.27
CA ILE A 71 17.53 -3.09 -0.65
C ILE A 71 17.65 -2.89 -2.17
N ASN A 72 18.24 -3.85 -2.88
CA ASN A 72 18.37 -3.80 -4.33
C ASN A 72 17.03 -3.92 -5.04
N PHE A 73 16.11 -4.70 -4.48
CA PHE A 73 14.74 -4.80 -5.00
C PHE A 73 13.98 -3.50 -4.82
N PHE A 74 14.13 -2.84 -3.67
CA PHE A 74 13.50 -1.54 -3.42
C PHE A 74 14.13 -0.39 -4.23
N ASN A 75 15.36 -0.55 -4.71
CA ASN A 75 16.01 0.40 -5.61
C ASN A 75 15.62 0.21 -7.09
N ASP A 76 14.88 -0.84 -7.45
CA ASP A 76 14.34 -0.99 -8.79
C ASP A 76 13.37 0.17 -9.09
N PRO A 77 13.49 0.88 -10.24
CA PRO A 77 12.66 2.04 -10.53
C PRO A 77 11.16 1.74 -10.53
N LEU A 78 10.74 0.58 -11.04
CA LEU A 78 9.33 0.20 -11.09
C LEU A 78 8.80 -0.07 -9.69
N VAL A 79 9.58 -0.77 -8.86
CA VAL A 79 9.24 -1.02 -7.45
C VAL A 79 9.18 0.29 -6.67
N THR A 80 10.18 1.16 -6.84
CA THR A 80 10.24 2.48 -6.19
C THR A 80 9.01 3.32 -6.53
N ASN A 81 8.67 3.40 -7.83
CA ASN A 81 7.51 4.16 -8.29
C ASN A 81 6.19 3.59 -7.78
N TYR A 82 6.05 2.26 -7.75
CA TYR A 82 4.89 1.61 -7.15
C TYR A 82 4.76 1.91 -5.65
N MET A 83 5.86 1.82 -4.90
CA MET A 83 5.86 2.09 -3.45
C MET A 83 5.54 3.56 -3.15
N ASN A 84 6.14 4.49 -3.90
CA ASN A 84 5.90 5.93 -3.75
C ASN A 84 4.44 6.29 -4.07
N SER A 85 3.93 5.83 -5.20
CA SER A 85 2.52 6.08 -5.59
C SER A 85 1.52 5.43 -4.62
N THR A 86 1.84 4.26 -4.06
CA THR A 86 1.05 3.63 -3.00
C THR A 86 1.04 4.47 -1.73
N ASN A 87 2.18 5.05 -1.32
CA ASN A 87 2.27 5.92 -0.16
C ASN A 87 1.49 7.23 -0.35
N GLU A 88 1.54 7.82 -1.55
CA GLU A 88 0.76 9.01 -1.90
C GLU A 88 -0.75 8.72 -1.82
N PHE A 89 -1.20 7.61 -2.43
CA PHE A 89 -2.59 7.17 -2.36
C PHE A 89 -3.05 6.92 -0.91
N ASN A 90 -2.25 6.22 -0.11
CA ASN A 90 -2.56 5.96 1.30
C ASN A 90 -2.64 7.26 2.11
N SER A 91 -1.79 8.23 1.82
CA SER A 91 -1.83 9.55 2.46
C SER A 91 -3.10 10.31 2.11
N MET A 92 -3.55 10.25 0.86
CA MET A 92 -4.85 10.80 0.44
C MET A 92 -6.01 10.09 1.16
N MET A 93 -6.01 8.76 1.21
CA MET A 93 -7.05 7.98 1.90
C MET A 93 -7.11 8.29 3.39
N LYS A 94 -5.96 8.50 4.04
CA LYS A 94 -5.89 8.91 5.44
C LYS A 94 -6.56 10.27 5.66
N LYS A 95 -6.35 11.24 4.77
CA LYS A 95 -7.04 12.55 4.84
C LYS A 95 -8.55 12.39 4.70
N ILE A 96 -9.02 11.53 3.79
CA ILE A 96 -10.46 11.25 3.62
C ILE A 96 -11.03 10.64 4.91
N TYR A 97 -10.35 9.66 5.49
CA TYR A 97 -10.74 9.04 6.76
C TYR A 97 -10.83 10.07 7.88
N SER A 98 -9.81 10.91 8.06
CA SER A 98 -9.82 11.98 9.07
C SER A 98 -10.93 13.00 8.85
N SER A 99 -11.27 13.32 7.59
CA SER A 99 -12.42 14.19 7.31
C SER A 99 -13.75 13.55 7.72
N ILE A 100 -13.93 12.25 7.48
CA ILE A 100 -15.13 11.52 7.93
C ILE A 100 -15.20 11.48 9.46
N GLU A 101 -14.09 11.12 10.11
CA GLU A 101 -13.99 11.07 11.58
C GLU A 101 -14.33 12.42 12.21
N ASN A 102 -13.82 13.52 11.67
CA ASN A 102 -14.14 14.86 12.14
C ASN A 102 -15.63 15.20 12.04
N GLU A 103 -16.34 14.76 11.00
CA GLU A 103 -17.79 14.97 10.89
C GLU A 103 -18.60 14.07 11.83
N LEU A 104 -18.06 12.93 12.27
CA LEU A 104 -18.70 12.05 13.24
C LEU A 104 -18.56 12.54 14.69
N LEU A 105 -17.52 13.34 14.98
CA LEU A 105 -17.21 13.86 16.32
C LEU A 105 -17.78 15.27 16.57
N LYS A 106 -18.39 15.90 15.56
CA LYS A 106 -19.16 17.14 15.71
C LYS A 106 -20.55 16.87 16.26
#